data_AF-A4FSG1-F1
#
_entry.id   AF-A4FSG1-F1
#
_cell.length_a   1.000
_cell.length_b   1.000
_cell.length_c   1.000
_cell.angle_alpha   90.00
_cell.angle_beta   90.00
_cell.angle_gamma   90.00
#
_symmetry.space_group_name_H-M   'P 1'
#
loop_
_entity.id
_entity.type
_entity.pdbx_description
1 polymer ?
#
loop_
_entity_poly.entity_id
_entity_poly.type
_entity_poly.pdbx_seq_one_letter_code
_entity_poly.pdbx_strand_id
1 'polypeptide(L)'
;HNTFSYALAFVNRRVDGTPSDIAVTLQELGLTSPAGYQLEDLYEDVSYGVLTPDTKIKVKVNPSGVVLLRADVKPVYQRNYAPQQTFFDPYQHVFQV
;
A
#
# COMPACT_ATOMS: atom_id res chain seq x y z
N HIS A 1 9.08 -2.88 13.67
CA HIS A 1 9.36 -1.88 12.61
C HIS A 1 8.12 -1.03 12.41
N ASN A 2 8.25 0.30 12.50
CA ASN A 2 7.17 1.19 12.09
C ASN A 2 7.11 1.27 10.57
N THR A 3 5.91 1.21 10.01
CA THR A 3 5.64 1.37 8.58
C THR A 3 4.81 2.64 8.39
N PHE A 4 5.20 3.47 7.42
CA PHE A 4 4.58 4.76 7.14
C PHE A 4 4.04 4.81 5.71
N SER A 5 3.14 5.76 5.44
CA SER A 5 2.78 6.14 4.07
C SER A 5 3.88 7.01 3.45
N TYR A 6 3.99 6.97 2.12
CA TYR A 6 5.03 7.69 1.36
C TYR A 6 4.44 8.45 0.16
N ALA A 7 5.17 9.46 -0.30
CA ALA A 7 5.01 10.02 -1.62
C ALA A 7 6.26 9.66 -2.45
N LEU A 8 6.07 9.13 -3.65
CA LEU A 8 7.14 8.69 -4.55
C LEU A 8 7.17 9.59 -5.77
N ALA A 9 8.32 10.22 -6.04
CA ALA A 9 8.51 11.05 -7.22
C ALA A 9 9.55 10.43 -8.15
N PHE A 10 9.15 10.12 -9.38
CA PHE A 10 10.05 9.70 -10.45
C PHE A 10 10.30 10.88 -11.37
N VAL A 11 11.50 11.44 -11.34
CA VAL A 11 11.86 12.66 -12.06
C VAL A 11 12.83 12.33 -13.19
N ASN A 12 12.49 12.71 -14.41
CA ASN A 12 13.39 12.60 -15.55
C ASN A 12 14.06 13.95 -15.82
N ARG A 13 15.36 14.05 -15.51
CA ARG A 13 16.15 15.28 -15.70
C ARG A 13 16.77 15.42 -17.09
N ARG A 14 16.49 14.49 -18.01
CA ARG A 14 16.92 14.62 -19.41
C ARG A 14 16.10 15.70 -20.11
N VAL A 15 16.66 16.20 -21.21
CA VAL A 15 16.05 17.23 -22.09
C VAL A 15 16.01 16.80 -23.57
N ASP A 16 16.47 15.59 -23.87
CA ASP A 16 16.69 15.05 -25.22
C ASP A 16 15.45 14.36 -25.85
N GLY A 17 14.27 14.54 -25.26
CA GLY A 17 12.98 14.29 -25.92
C GLY A 17 12.42 12.86 -25.81
N THR A 18 13.18 11.86 -25.32
CA THR A 18 12.67 10.48 -25.22
C THR A 18 12.22 10.14 -23.79
N PRO A 19 10.97 9.66 -23.59
CA PRO A 19 10.51 9.19 -22.30
C PRO A 19 11.37 8.02 -21.78
N SER A 20 11.52 7.94 -20.46
CA SER A 20 12.28 6.86 -19.83
C SER A 20 11.36 5.93 -19.06
N ASP A 21 11.49 4.63 -19.34
CA ASP A 21 10.80 3.58 -18.59
C ASP A 21 11.65 3.18 -17.37
N ILE A 22 11.01 3.15 -16.20
CA ILE A 22 11.61 2.71 -14.94
C ILE A 22 10.80 1.53 -14.43
N ALA A 23 11.49 0.45 -14.05
CA ALA A 23 10.89 -0.72 -13.43
C ALA A 23 11.65 -1.05 -12.14
N VAL A 24 11.00 -0.89 -11.00
CA VAL A 24 11.60 -1.04 -9.67
C VAL A 24 10.59 -1.70 -8.72
N THR A 25 11.08 -2.51 -7.79
CA THR A 25 10.23 -3.11 -6.75
C THR A 25 9.91 -2.09 -5.66
N LEU A 26 8.80 -2.28 -4.97
CA LEU A 26 8.45 -1.44 -3.81
C LEU A 26 9.53 -1.54 -2.72
N GLN A 27 10.10 -2.73 -2.50
CA GLN A 27 11.18 -2.93 -1.54
C GLN A 27 12.44 -2.12 -1.89
N GLU A 28 12.83 -2.06 -3.16
CA GLU A 28 13.97 -1.24 -3.63
C GLU A 28 13.73 0.27 -3.41
N LEU A 29 12.46 0.71 -3.36
CA LEU A 29 12.07 2.08 -3.02
C LEU A 29 11.94 2.33 -1.50
N GLY A 30 12.17 1.31 -0.66
CA GLY A 30 12.03 1.40 0.80
C GLY A 30 10.61 1.14 1.33
N LEU A 31 9.69 0.67 0.49
CA LEU A 31 8.32 0.31 0.87
C LEU A 31 8.29 -1.16 1.29
N THR A 32 8.46 -1.41 2.60
CA THR A 32 8.69 -2.77 3.14
C THR A 32 7.55 -3.32 3.99
N SER A 33 6.38 -2.67 4.03
CA SER A 33 5.22 -3.19 4.77
C SER A 33 4.74 -4.54 4.18
N PRO A 34 4.62 -5.61 5.00
CA PRO A 34 4.12 -6.89 4.53
C PRO A 34 2.64 -6.87 4.16
N ALA A 35 1.85 -5.93 4.69
CA ALA A 35 0.46 -5.72 4.28
C ALA A 35 0.33 -4.96 2.94
N GLY A 36 1.45 -4.47 2.40
CA GLY A 36 1.48 -3.71 1.16
C GLY A 36 1.01 -2.26 1.29
N TYR A 37 0.89 -1.62 0.13
CA TYR A 37 0.58 -0.20 -0.02
C TYR A 37 -0.50 -0.02 -1.09
N GLN A 38 -1.51 0.80 -0.80
CA GLN A 38 -2.39 1.32 -1.83
C GLN A 38 -1.64 2.38 -2.63
N LEU A 39 -1.45 2.15 -3.93
CA LEU A 39 -0.77 3.08 -4.82
C LEU A 39 -1.74 3.79 -5.77
N GLU A 40 -1.52 5.09 -5.95
CA GLU A 40 -2.30 5.98 -6.82
C GLU A 40 -1.39 7.02 -7.47
N ASP A 41 -1.55 7.23 -8.78
CA ASP A 41 -0.96 8.35 -9.50
C ASP A 41 -1.79 9.62 -9.27
N LEU A 42 -1.14 10.68 -8.81
CA LEU A 42 -1.81 11.93 -8.43
C LEU A 42 -2.13 12.85 -9.62
N TYR A 43 -1.69 12.53 -10.83
CA TYR A 43 -1.94 13.33 -12.04
C TYR A 43 -2.79 12.61 -13.08
N GLU A 44 -2.76 11.28 -13.13
CA GLU A 44 -3.47 10.51 -14.16
C GLU A 44 -4.79 9.87 -13.70
N ASP A 45 -5.23 10.10 -12.46
CA ASP A 45 -6.40 9.45 -11.84
C ASP A 45 -6.32 7.90 -11.92
N VAL A 46 -5.10 7.35 -11.92
CA VAL A 46 -4.84 5.91 -12.03
C VAL A 46 -4.56 5.32 -10.66
N SER A 47 -5.35 4.33 -10.26
CA SER A 47 -5.10 3.51 -9.06
C SER A 47 -4.48 2.17 -9.46
N TYR A 48 -3.32 1.85 -8.85
CA TYR A 48 -2.63 0.57 -9.07
C TYR A 48 -3.11 -0.53 -8.12
N GLY A 49 -3.95 -0.20 -7.14
CA GLY A 49 -4.39 -1.13 -6.10
C GLY A 49 -3.37 -1.31 -4.99
N VAL A 50 -3.51 -2.42 -4.24
CA VAL A 50 -2.61 -2.76 -3.15
C VAL A 50 -1.46 -3.61 -3.66
N LEU A 51 -0.24 -3.08 -3.61
CA LEU A 51 0.97 -3.76 -4.05
C LEU A 51 1.84 -4.17 -2.87
N THR A 52 2.48 -5.33 -2.98
CA THR A 52 3.40 -5.89 -1.98
C THR A 52 4.85 -5.49 -2.26
N PRO A 53 5.78 -5.59 -1.29
CA PRO A 53 7.17 -5.17 -1.46
C PRO A 53 7.91 -5.80 -2.66
N ASP A 54 7.58 -7.04 -3.03
CA ASP A 54 8.14 -7.78 -4.16
C ASP A 54 7.55 -7.38 -5.53
N THR A 55 6.43 -6.64 -5.53
CA THR A 55 5.79 -6.18 -6.76
C THR A 55 6.65 -5.12 -7.45
N LYS A 56 6.87 -5.29 -8.75
CA LYS A 56 7.51 -4.27 -9.61
C LYS A 56 6.50 -3.25 -10.08
N ILE A 57 6.76 -1.98 -9.79
CA ILE A 57 6.06 -0.86 -10.43
C ILE A 57 6.81 -0.46 -11.71
N LYS A 58 6.05 -0.17 -12.76
CA LYS A 58 6.55 0.32 -14.04
C LYS A 58 5.96 1.70 -14.30
N VAL A 59 6.82 2.69 -14.47
CA VAL A 59 6.42 4.07 -14.78
C VAL A 59 7.18 4.58 -15.98
N LYS A 60 6.54 5.43 -16.78
CA LYS A 60 7.13 6.08 -17.93
C LYS A 60 7.16 7.58 -17.68
N VAL A 61 8.37 8.17 -17.64
CA VAL A 61 8.54 9.59 -17.29
C VAL A 61 9.06 10.37 -18.49
N ASN A 62 8.29 11.36 -18.93
CA ASN A 62 8.69 12.27 -20.00
C ASN A 62 9.88 13.16 -19.57
N PRO A 63 10.76 13.59 -20.50
CA PRO A 63 11.84 14.54 -20.21
C PRO A 63 11.35 15.81 -19.50
N SER A 64 12.12 16.29 -18.53
CA SER A 64 11.75 17.38 -17.60
C SER A 64 10.46 17.17 -16.80
N GLY A 65 9.86 15.98 -16.90
CA GLY A 65 8.61 15.62 -16.25
C GLY A 65 8.79 14.85 -14.94
N VAL A 66 7.66 14.65 -14.27
CA VAL A 66 7.56 13.88 -13.03
C VAL A 66 6.32 12.99 -13.06
N VAL A 67 6.48 11.78 -12.52
CA VAL A 67 5.35 10.93 -12.09
C VAL A 67 5.34 10.97 -10.56
N LEU A 68 4.20 11.29 -9.97
CA LEU A 68 4.04 11.43 -8.53
C LEU A 68 2.99 10.43 -8.02
N LEU A 69 3.43 9.47 -7.21
CA LEU A 69 2.57 8.45 -6.64
C LEU A 69 2.37 8.67 -5.14
N ARG A 70 1.14 8.50 -4.66
CA ARG A 70 0.84 8.35 -3.23
C ARG A 70 0.85 6.87 -2.87
N ALA A 71 1.50 6.55 -1.76
CA ALA A 71 1.57 5.20 -1.21
C ALA A 71 1.02 5.16 0.21
N ASP A 72 -0.23 4.74 0.34
CA ASP A 72 -0.89 4.62 1.63
C ASP A 72 -0.63 3.23 2.23
N VAL A 73 0.04 3.19 3.38
CA VAL A 73 0.34 1.92 4.06
C VAL A 73 -0.95 1.22 4.48
N LYS A 74 -1.08 -0.07 4.14
CA LYS A 74 -2.19 -0.87 4.64
C LYS A 74 -1.91 -1.38 6.06
N PRO A 75 -2.90 -1.41 6.95
CA PRO A 75 -2.74 -2.00 8.26
C PRO A 75 -2.50 -3.51 8.12
N VAL A 76 -1.55 -4.04 8.89
CA VAL A 76 -1.43 -5.48 9.07
C VAL A 76 -2.61 -5.93 9.91
N TYR A 77 -3.68 -6.40 9.29
CA TYR A 77 -4.75 -7.07 10.02
C TYR A 77 -4.17 -8.36 10.62
N GLN A 78 -3.97 -8.38 11.94
CA GLN A 78 -3.71 -9.62 12.64
C GLN A 78 -4.95 -10.50 12.48
N ARG A 79 -4.87 -11.53 11.64
CA ARG A 79 -5.96 -12.47 11.34
C ARG A 79 -6.27 -13.43 12.51
N ASN A 80 -6.09 -12.99 13.76
CA ASN A 80 -6.11 -13.85 14.95
C ASN A 80 -7.11 -13.42 16.04
N TYR A 81 -8.13 -12.64 15.71
CA TYR A 81 -9.29 -12.46 16.58
C TYR A 81 -10.52 -13.05 15.92
N ALA A 82 -10.76 -14.35 16.13
CA ALA A 82 -12.13 -14.80 16.18
C ALA A 82 -12.74 -14.13 17.42
N PRO A 83 -13.75 -13.25 17.30
CA PRO A 83 -14.45 -12.77 18.48
C PRO A 83 -15.03 -14.00 19.17
N GLN A 84 -14.57 -14.29 20.39
CA GLN A 84 -15.28 -15.24 21.24
C GLN A 84 -16.66 -14.63 21.44
N GLN A 85 -17.69 -15.15 20.76
CA GLN A 85 -19.07 -14.86 21.12
C GLN A 85 -19.26 -15.43 22.51
N THR A 86 -19.07 -14.63 23.54
CA THR A 86 -19.59 -14.95 24.87
C THR A 86 -21.11 -14.94 24.70
N PHE A 87 -21.70 -16.12 24.49
CA PHE A 87 -23.13 -16.29 24.52
C PHE A 87 -23.59 -15.94 25.93
N PHE A 88 -24.05 -14.71 26.12
CA PHE A 88 -24.62 -14.27 27.37
C PHE A 88 -26.03 -14.85 27.45
N ASP A 89 -26.17 -15.94 28.21
CA ASP A 89 -27.48 -16.51 28.56
C ASP A 89 -27.89 -15.99 29.95
N PRO A 90 -28.84 -15.05 30.03
CA PRO A 90 -29.30 -14.51 31.31
C PRO A 90 -30.06 -15.54 32.17
N TYR A 91 -30.40 -16.72 31.65
CA TYR A 91 -31.19 -17.73 32.36
C TYR A 91 -30.35 -18.82 33.04
N GLN A 92 -29.04 -18.87 32.82
CA GLN A 92 -28.14 -19.89 33.38
C GLN A 92 -28.08 -19.92 34.92
N HIS A 93 -28.41 -18.81 35.60
CA HIS A 93 -28.27 -18.69 37.06
C HIS A 93 -29.60 -18.71 37.83
N VAL A 94 -30.75 -18.74 37.13
CA VAL A 94 -32.06 -18.52 37.76
C VAL A 94 -32.80 -19.84 38.05
N PHE A 95 -32.32 -20.96 37.51
CA PHE A 95 -32.97 -22.28 37.62
C PHE A 95 -32.09 -23.37 38.23
N GLN A 96 -31.07 -23.00 39.02
CA GLN A 96 -30.33 -23.98 39.83
C GLN A 96 -31.09 -24.17 41.15
N VAL A 97 -31.84 -25.27 41.23
CA VAL A 97 -32.62 -25.73 42.39
C VAL A 97 -31.71 -26.29 43.47
#